data_AF-A0A7X5WQ55-F1
#
_entry.id   AF-A0A7X5WQ55-F1
#
_cell.length_a   1.000
_cell.length_b   1.000
_cell.length_c   1.000
_cell.angle_alpha   90.00
_cell.angle_beta   90.00
_cell.angle_gamma   90.00
#
_symmetry.space_group_name_H-M   'P 1'
#
loop_
_entity.id
_entity.type
_entity.pdbx_description
1 polymer ?
#
loop_
_entity_poly.entity_id
_entity_poly.type
_entity_poly.pdbx_seq_one_letter_code
_entity_poly.pdbx_strand_id
1 'polypeptide(L)'
;REELALLVLDPEGAIEPWAEALLADLAGVRIDRTAEPLEDGHTRVVAGSLQGFIPLEGVIDLDAERARLDKAIAEAESDLEKVERKLGNESFLERAPAEIVDKERGKQAEFSELLTKLRAQRSAL
;
A
#
# COMPACT_ATOMS: atom_id res chain seq x y z
N ARG A 1 10.09 19.57 -12.63
CA ARG A 1 9.27 18.63 -11.85
C ARG A 1 8.05 18.39 -12.71
N GLU A 2 7.80 17.16 -13.15
CA GLU A 2 6.54 16.88 -13.85
C GLU A 2 5.39 17.13 -12.87
N GLU A 3 4.39 17.88 -13.32
CA GLU A 3 3.23 18.24 -12.54
C GLU A 3 2.29 17.03 -12.48
N LEU A 4 1.86 16.66 -11.28
CA LEU A 4 0.98 15.52 -11.05
C LEU A 4 -0.39 15.78 -11.68
N ALA A 5 -0.97 14.79 -12.37
CA ALA A 5 -2.35 14.88 -12.84
C ALA A 5 -3.32 14.45 -11.73
N LEU A 6 -4.40 15.21 -11.53
CA LEU A 6 -5.54 14.84 -10.72
C LEU A 6 -6.75 14.67 -11.63
N LEU A 7 -7.15 13.42 -11.86
CA LEU A 7 -8.32 13.09 -12.65
C LEU A 7 -9.56 13.26 -11.78
N VAL A 8 -10.56 14.00 -12.24
CA VAL A 8 -11.73 14.36 -11.44
C VAL A 8 -13.01 13.91 -12.11
N LEU A 9 -13.81 13.13 -11.38
CA LEU A 9 -15.20 12.82 -11.69
C LEU A 9 -16.09 13.62 -10.75
N ASP A 10 -16.78 14.62 -11.30
CA ASP A 10 -17.64 15.54 -10.57
C ASP A 10 -19.05 15.58 -11.19
N PRO A 11 -19.87 14.53 -11.00
CA PRO A 11 -21.16 14.41 -11.68
C PRO A 11 -22.18 15.47 -11.25
N GLU A 12 -22.01 16.05 -10.06
CA GLU A 12 -22.92 17.06 -9.50
C GLU A 12 -22.38 18.49 -9.65
N GLY A 13 -21.18 18.67 -10.21
CA GLY A 13 -20.56 19.99 -10.37
C GLY A 13 -20.21 20.65 -9.04
N ALA A 14 -19.77 19.88 -8.05
CA ALA A 14 -19.35 20.37 -6.74
C ALA A 14 -18.15 21.33 -6.81
N ILE A 15 -17.27 21.17 -7.81
CA ILE A 15 -16.15 22.09 -8.05
C ILE A 15 -16.61 23.20 -9.00
N GLU A 16 -16.93 24.33 -8.39
CA GLU A 16 -17.19 25.59 -9.08
C GLU A 16 -15.98 26.02 -9.94
N PRO A 17 -16.19 26.65 -11.11
CA PRO A 17 -15.11 27.01 -12.03
C PRO A 17 -13.99 27.87 -11.42
N TRP A 18 -14.34 28.75 -10.47
CA TRP A 18 -13.38 29.61 -9.79
C TRP A 18 -12.50 28.85 -8.79
N ALA A 19 -13.01 27.74 -8.23
CA ALA A 19 -12.32 26.95 -7.21
C ALA A 19 -11.28 26.01 -7.83
N GLU A 20 -11.46 25.62 -9.10
CA GLU A 20 -10.57 24.69 -9.79
C GLU A 20 -9.14 25.20 -9.88
N ALA A 21 -8.94 26.46 -10.29
CA ALA A 21 -7.61 27.07 -10.38
C ALA A 21 -6.94 27.16 -9.00
N LEU A 22 -7.71 27.45 -7.95
CA LEU A 22 -7.21 27.49 -6.57
C LEU A 22 -6.82 26.10 -6.06
N LEU A 23 -7.63 25.08 -6.36
CA LEU A 23 -7.36 23.69 -6.02
C LEU A 23 -6.10 23.18 -6.71
N ALA A 24 -5.95 23.45 -8.02
CA ALA A 24 -4.77 23.10 -8.80
C ALA A 24 -3.50 23.73 -8.21
N ASP A 25 -3.53 25.03 -7.89
CA ASP A 25 -2.40 25.76 -7.32
C ASP A 25 -2.03 25.27 -5.91
N LEU A 26 -3.03 25.09 -5.02
CA LEU A 26 -2.81 24.60 -3.66
C LEU A 26 -2.22 23.18 -3.62
N ALA A 27 -2.67 22.31 -4.52
CA ALA A 27 -2.22 20.92 -4.58
C ALA A 27 -0.97 20.74 -5.46
N GLY A 28 -0.61 21.73 -6.29
CA GLY A 28 0.46 21.62 -7.27
C GLY A 28 0.19 20.53 -8.30
N VAL A 29 -1.06 20.43 -8.76
CA VAL A 29 -1.54 19.41 -9.70
C VAL A 29 -2.26 20.04 -10.88
N ARG A 30 -2.23 19.34 -12.02
CA ARG A 30 -3.07 19.63 -13.17
C ARG A 30 -4.36 18.83 -13.07
N ILE A 31 -5.51 19.48 -13.14
CA ILE A 31 -6.81 18.81 -13.07
C ILE A 31 -7.25 18.34 -14.46
N ASP A 32 -7.66 17.08 -14.57
CA ASP A 32 -8.21 16.47 -15.79
C ASP A 32 -9.65 16.00 -15.55
N ARG A 33 -10.62 16.60 -16.24
CA ARG A 33 -12.05 16.23 -16.14
C ARG A 33 -12.47 15.13 -17.13
N THR A 34 -11.52 14.54 -17.87
CA THR A 34 -11.80 13.73 -19.08
C THR A 34 -11.34 12.27 -19.02
N ALA A 35 -10.86 11.78 -17.88
CA ALA A 35 -10.44 10.38 -17.79
C ALA A 35 -11.58 9.50 -17.29
N GLU A 36 -11.72 8.34 -17.92
CA GLU A 36 -12.40 7.20 -17.33
C GLU A 36 -11.73 6.86 -15.98
N PRO A 37 -12.48 6.30 -15.01
CA PRO A 37 -11.89 5.87 -13.74
C PRO A 37 -10.67 4.99 -14.01
N LEU A 38 -9.54 5.29 -13.36
CA LEU A 38 -8.39 4.39 -13.41
C LEU A 38 -8.74 3.11 -12.66
N GLU A 39 -8.44 1.96 -13.24
CA GLU A 39 -8.67 0.67 -12.59
C GLU A 39 -7.59 0.41 -11.52
N ASP A 40 -6.31 0.63 -11.88
CA ASP A 40 -5.14 0.27 -11.06
C ASP A 40 -4.14 1.45 -10.98
N GLY A 41 -3.04 1.31 -10.21
CA GLY A 41 -1.90 2.22 -10.27
C GLY A 41 -2.16 3.67 -9.84
N HIS A 42 -3.16 3.90 -9.01
CA HIS A 42 -3.58 5.24 -8.59
C HIS A 42 -3.93 5.30 -7.10
N THR A 43 -3.93 6.51 -6.54
CA THR A 43 -4.58 6.79 -5.26
C THR A 43 -5.92 7.48 -5.51
N ARG A 44 -6.98 6.99 -4.86
CA ARG A 44 -8.34 7.55 -4.97
C ARG A 44 -8.71 8.38 -3.75
N VAL A 45 -9.27 9.57 -3.97
CA VAL A 45 -9.85 10.45 -2.96
C VAL A 45 -11.34 10.63 -3.27
N VAL A 46 -12.20 10.56 -2.24
CA VAL A 46 -13.65 10.70 -2.40
C VAL A 46 -14.17 11.78 -1.45
N ALA A 47 -14.94 12.74 -1.96
CA ALA A 47 -15.56 13.80 -1.18
C ALA A 47 -17.01 14.00 -1.65
N GLY A 48 -17.97 13.39 -0.94
CA GLY A 48 -19.36 13.35 -1.42
C GLY A 48 -19.47 12.56 -2.73
N SER A 49 -20.04 13.17 -3.76
CA SER A 49 -20.16 12.61 -5.12
C SER A 49 -18.89 12.79 -5.96
N LEU A 50 -17.96 13.64 -5.52
CA LEU A 50 -16.68 13.89 -6.19
C LEU A 50 -15.71 12.73 -5.99
N GLN A 51 -15.13 12.22 -7.08
CA GLN A 51 -14.04 11.26 -7.04
C GLN A 51 -12.81 11.83 -7.74
N GLY A 52 -11.67 11.82 -7.04
CA GLY A 52 -10.36 12.21 -7.56
C GLY A 52 -9.43 11.02 -7.66
N PHE A 53 -8.70 10.88 -8.76
CA PHE A 53 -7.71 9.82 -8.99
C PHE A 53 -6.36 10.45 -9.31
N ILE A 54 -5.33 10.07 -8.56
CA ILE A 54 -3.95 10.52 -8.78
C ILE A 54 -3.19 9.32 -9.35
N PRO A 55 -2.81 9.33 -10.64
CA PRO A 55 -1.94 8.30 -11.21
C PRO A 55 -0.60 8.32 -10.47
N LEU A 56 -0.10 7.15 -10.10
CA LEU A 56 1.22 7.00 -9.48
C LEU A 56 2.32 6.79 -10.52
N GLU A 57 1.93 6.41 -11.74
CA GLU A 57 2.81 6.24 -12.90
C GLU A 57 3.54 7.57 -13.22
N GLY A 58 4.87 7.54 -13.30
CA GLY A 58 5.73 8.71 -13.49
C GLY A 58 6.14 9.44 -12.20
N VAL A 59 5.52 9.14 -11.06
CA VAL A 59 5.96 9.63 -9.72
C VAL A 59 6.65 8.53 -8.92
N ILE A 60 6.23 7.29 -9.12
CA ILE A 60 6.87 6.07 -8.59
C ILE A 60 6.98 5.09 -9.75
N ASP A 61 8.14 4.44 -9.89
CA ASP A 61 8.28 3.28 -10.80
C ASP A 61 7.50 2.11 -10.18
N LEU A 62 6.28 1.90 -10.67
CA LEU A 62 5.36 0.90 -10.12
C LEU A 62 5.90 -0.52 -10.27
N ASP A 63 6.62 -0.81 -11.35
CA ASP A 63 7.23 -2.13 -11.55
C ASP A 63 8.40 -2.35 -10.58
N ALA A 64 9.23 -1.33 -10.36
CA ALA A 64 10.27 -1.38 -9.34
C ALA A 64 9.69 -1.50 -7.92
N GLU A 65 8.58 -0.81 -7.62
CA GLU A 65 7.93 -0.87 -6.31
C GLU A 65 7.25 -2.23 -6.08
N ARG A 66 6.57 -2.77 -7.09
CA ARG A 66 6.04 -4.14 -7.07
C ARG A 66 7.15 -5.16 -6.83
N ALA A 67 8.27 -5.05 -7.55
CA ALA A 67 9.42 -5.94 -7.37
C ALA A 67 10.05 -5.83 -5.97
N ARG A 68 10.15 -4.61 -5.43
CA ARG A 68 10.64 -4.38 -4.05
C ARG A 68 9.72 -5.03 -3.02
N LEU A 69 8.41 -4.86 -3.17
CA LEU A 69 7.41 -5.46 -2.27
C LEU A 69 7.39 -6.98 -2.38
N ASP A 70 7.45 -7.54 -3.58
CA ASP A 70 7.50 -8.99 -3.80
C ASP A 70 8.73 -9.61 -3.12
N LYS A 71 9.89 -8.92 -3.21
CA LYS A 71 11.09 -9.34 -2.48
C LYS A 71 10.92 -9.27 -0.96
N ALA A 72 10.36 -8.17 -0.44
CA ALA A 72 10.13 -8.02 1.00
C ALA A 72 9.14 -9.05 1.55
N ILE A 73 8.09 -9.38 0.78
CA ILE A 73 7.14 -10.46 1.11
C ILE A 73 7.86 -11.79 1.19
N ALA A 74 8.66 -12.14 0.17
CA ALA A 74 9.40 -13.40 0.14
C ALA A 74 10.39 -13.54 1.32
N GLU A 75 11.07 -12.46 1.69
CA GLU A 75 11.97 -12.45 2.86
C GLU A 75 11.20 -12.69 4.17
N ALA A 76 10.09 -11.97 4.38
CA ALA A 76 9.26 -12.11 5.56
C ALA A 76 8.54 -13.47 5.64
N GLU A 77 8.12 -14.05 4.51
CA GLU A 77 7.58 -15.42 4.43
C GLU A 77 8.62 -16.45 4.87
N SER A 78 9.85 -16.35 4.36
CA SER A 78 10.95 -17.24 4.74
C SER A 78 11.27 -17.14 6.23
N ASP A 79 11.24 -15.94 6.81
CA ASP A 79 11.52 -15.75 8.23
C ASP A 79 10.39 -16.26 9.13
N LEU A 80 9.13 -16.06 8.71
CA LEU A 80 7.98 -16.67 9.38
C LEU A 80 8.07 -18.19 9.35
N GLU A 81 8.36 -18.79 8.20
CA GLU A 81 8.49 -20.25 8.05
C GLU A 81 9.57 -20.83 8.97
N LYS A 82 10.72 -20.16 9.12
CA LYS A 82 11.79 -20.59 10.04
C LYS A 82 11.32 -20.59 11.50
N VAL A 83 10.56 -19.59 11.91
CA VAL A 83 10.03 -19.48 13.27
C VAL A 83 8.94 -20.53 13.50
N GLU A 84 8.01 -20.69 12.56
CA GLU A 84 6.96 -21.70 12.62
C GLU A 84 7.52 -23.12 12.68
N ARG A 85 8.57 -23.41 11.91
CA ARG A 85 9.26 -24.70 11.96
C ARG A 85 9.86 -24.99 13.34
N LYS A 86 10.40 -23.98 14.03
CA LYS A 86 10.91 -24.14 15.40
C LYS A 86 9.77 -24.36 16.39
N LEU A 87 8.72 -23.55 16.29
CA LEU A 87 7.56 -23.63 17.19
C LEU A 87 6.72 -24.89 16.97
N GLY A 88 6.74 -25.48 15.78
CA GLY A 88 6.12 -26.77 15.47
C GLY A 88 6.97 -27.99 15.82
N ASN A 89 8.22 -27.80 16.29
CA ASN A 89 9.08 -28.90 16.71
C ASN A 89 8.87 -29.18 18.21
N GLU A 90 8.20 -30.29 18.52
CA GLU A 90 7.92 -30.73 19.90
C GLU A 90 9.19 -30.82 20.76
N SER A 91 10.30 -31.31 20.20
CA SER A 91 11.57 -31.39 20.93
C SER A 91 12.12 -30.02 21.31
N PHE A 92 11.87 -28.99 20.50
CA PHE A 92 12.25 -27.61 20.84
C PHE A 92 11.34 -27.07 21.94
N LEU A 93 10.03 -27.29 21.85
CA LEU A 93 9.07 -26.82 22.87
C LEU A 93 9.31 -27.44 24.25
N GLU A 94 9.73 -28.71 24.30
CA GLU A 94 10.02 -29.42 25.55
C GLU A 94 11.36 -29.01 26.18
N ARG A 95 12.35 -28.64 25.36
CA ARG A 95 13.74 -28.45 25.81
C ARG A 95 14.16 -27.00 25.92
N ALA A 96 13.48 -26.10 25.21
CA ALA A 96 13.80 -24.68 25.23
C ALA A 96 13.23 -24.01 26.49
N PRO A 97 13.95 -23.05 27.10
CA PRO A 97 13.41 -22.21 28.16
C PRO A 97 12.15 -21.46 27.69
N ALA A 98 11.19 -21.24 28.60
CA ALA A 98 9.95 -20.54 28.30
C ALA A 98 10.18 -19.16 27.64
N GLU A 99 11.17 -18.40 28.13
CA GLU A 99 11.54 -17.10 27.55
C GLU A 99 11.96 -17.19 26.09
N ILE A 100 12.64 -18.26 25.68
CA ILE A 100 13.05 -18.48 24.30
C ILE A 100 11.83 -18.85 23.43
N VAL A 101 10.93 -19.69 23.94
CA VAL A 101 9.70 -20.06 23.23
C VAL A 101 8.81 -18.82 23.04
N ASP A 102 8.62 -18.01 24.08
CA ASP A 102 7.82 -16.80 24.03
C ASP A 102 8.42 -15.75 23.09
N LYS A 103 9.75 -15.63 23.07
CA LYS A 103 10.44 -14.78 22.08
C LYS A 103 10.19 -15.24 20.65
N GLU A 104 10.25 -16.54 20.36
CA GLU A 104 9.96 -17.04 19.02
C GLU A 104 8.47 -16.86 18.67
N ARG A 105 7.53 -17.02 19.61
CA ARG A 105 6.10 -16.68 19.38
C ARG A 105 5.90 -15.19 19.09
N GLY A 106 6.62 -14.31 19.78
CA GLY A 106 6.61 -12.87 19.51
C GLY A 106 7.04 -12.57 18.07
N LYS A 107 8.15 -13.17 17.62
CA LYS A 107 8.60 -13.06 16.22
C LYS A 107 7.59 -13.59 15.22
N GLN A 108 6.91 -14.70 15.53
CA GLN A 108 5.86 -15.25 14.67
C GLN A 108 4.74 -14.22 14.45
N ALA A 109 4.28 -13.57 15.53
CA ALA A 109 3.26 -12.54 15.45
C ALA A 109 3.74 -11.31 14.65
N GLU A 110 4.94 -10.81 14.94
CA GLU A 110 5.55 -9.68 14.23
C GLU A 110 5.67 -9.94 12.72
N PHE A 111 6.19 -11.10 12.32
CA PHE A 111 6.32 -11.45 10.90
C PHE A 111 4.97 -11.64 10.22
N SER A 112 3.99 -12.22 10.91
CA SER A 112 2.63 -12.38 10.38
C SER A 112 1.93 -11.04 10.14
N GLU A 113 2.07 -10.09 11.08
CA GLU A 113 1.55 -8.73 10.92
C GLU A 113 2.25 -7.98 9.80
N LEU A 114 3.58 -8.09 9.71
CA LEU A 114 4.36 -7.50 8.63
C LEU A 114 3.91 -8.03 7.27
N LEU A 115 3.74 -9.36 7.16
CA LEU A 115 3.30 -10.00 5.92
C LEU A 115 1.93 -9.48 5.46
N THR A 116 1.01 -9.32 6.42
CA THR A 116 -0.33 -8.82 6.16
C THR A 116 -0.27 -7.40 5.59
N LYS A 117 0.54 -6.52 6.18
CA LYS A 117 0.73 -5.14 5.72
C LYS A 117 1.37 -5.09 4.33
N LEU A 118 2.43 -5.87 4.10
CA LEU A 118 3.13 -5.90 2.82
C LEU A 118 2.25 -6.43 1.69
N ARG A 119 1.46 -7.49 1.93
CA ARG A 119 0.52 -8.04 0.95
C ARG A 119 -0.63 -7.08 0.64
N ALA A 120 -1.14 -6.38 1.66
CA ALA A 120 -2.17 -5.35 1.45
C ALA A 120 -1.62 -4.20 0.58
N GLN A 121 -0.40 -3.73 0.84
CA GLN A 121 0.25 -2.72 0.02
C GLN A 121 0.49 -3.21 -1.41
N ARG A 122 0.96 -4.46 -1.58
CA ARG A 122 1.21 -5.06 -2.90
C ARG A 122 -0.05 -5.24 -3.75
N SER A 123 -1.18 -5.53 -3.10
CA SER A 123 -2.49 -5.65 -3.75
C SER A 123 -3.10 -4.30 -4.14
N ALA A 124 -2.65 -3.20 -3.52
CA ALA A 124 -3.14 -1.86 -3.81
C ALA A 124 -2.36 -1.18 -4.95
N LEU A 125 -1.32 -1.83 -5.51
CA LEU A 125 -0.49 -1.35 -6.61
C LEU A 125 -0.71 -2.16 -7.89
#